data_AF-N1PBT2-F1
#
_entry.id   AF-N1PBT2-F1
#
_cell.length_a   1.000
_cell.length_b   1.000
_cell.length_c   1.000
_cell.angle_alpha   90.00
_cell.angle_beta   90.00
_cell.angle_gamma   90.00
#
_symmetry.space_group_name_H-M   'P 1'
#
loop_
_entity.id
_entity.type
_entity.pdbx_description
1 polymer ?
#
loop_
_entity_poly.entity_id
_entity_poly.type
_entity_poly.pdbx_seq_one_letter_code
_entity_poly.pdbx_strand_id
1 'polypeptide(L)'
;RSFPCPLTIYGCTSTFGSKNEWKRHVNTQHMRLGFWRCDLCPNGERKPNDFNRKDLFIQHVRRMHPAAASRTEATSSLPKAGKDNESMQALQDAANRCYKALRHPPQQSCCLFCDQQFTGNGSWDDRMEHVGRHLE
;
A
#
# COMPACT_ATOMS: atom_id res chain seq x y z
N ARG A 1 -18.55 11.16 13.32
CA ARG A 1 -18.23 12.17 12.27
C ARG A 1 -17.77 11.44 11.01
N SER A 2 -17.93 12.03 9.82
CA SER A 2 -17.52 11.42 8.56
C SER A 2 -16.26 12.11 8.01
N PHE A 3 -15.45 11.36 7.27
CA PHE A 3 -14.24 11.85 6.62
C PHE A 3 -14.51 12.05 5.13
N PRO A 4 -14.82 13.27 4.66
CA PRO A 4 -14.95 13.54 3.22
C PRO A 4 -13.59 13.48 2.51
N CYS A 5 -13.58 13.05 1.25
CA CYS A 5 -12.37 13.11 0.44
C CYS A 5 -11.89 14.57 0.28
N PRO A 6 -10.59 14.88 0.47
CA PRO A 6 -10.06 16.23 0.31
C PRO A 6 -10.18 16.77 -1.13
N LEU A 7 -10.36 15.86 -2.10
CA LEU A 7 -10.57 16.21 -3.50
C LEU A 7 -12.06 16.33 -3.86
N THR A 8 -12.94 16.56 -2.88
CA THR A 8 -14.36 16.88 -3.12
C THR A 8 -14.54 18.10 -4.03
N ILE A 9 -13.68 19.12 -3.89
CA ILE A 9 -13.66 20.29 -4.76
C ILE A 9 -13.31 19.96 -6.22
N TYR A 10 -12.71 18.80 -6.46
CA TYR A 10 -12.38 18.27 -7.79
C TYR A 10 -13.35 17.15 -8.23
N GLY A 11 -14.49 17.00 -7.55
CA GLY A 11 -15.56 16.07 -7.92
C GLY A 11 -15.54 14.71 -7.23
N CYS A 12 -14.65 14.46 -6.26
CA CYS A 12 -14.70 13.21 -5.49
C CYS A 12 -15.76 13.27 -4.37
N THR A 13 -16.87 12.56 -4.54
CA THR A 13 -17.99 12.54 -3.59
C THR A 13 -17.86 11.49 -2.48
N SER A 14 -16.72 10.80 -2.38
CA SER A 14 -16.53 9.72 -1.41
C SER A 14 -16.40 10.25 0.03
N THR A 15 -17.09 9.59 0.95
CA THR A 15 -17.03 9.85 2.39
C THR A 15 -16.80 8.53 3.14
N PHE A 16 -16.15 8.61 4.31
CA PHE A 16 -15.73 7.41 5.06
C PHE A 16 -16.10 7.52 6.53
N GLY A 17 -16.40 6.39 7.16
CA GLY A 17 -16.67 6.31 8.60
C GLY A 17 -15.40 6.31 9.46
N SER A 18 -14.23 6.07 8.86
CA SER A 18 -12.96 5.96 9.58
C SER A 18 -11.81 6.68 8.86
N LYS A 19 -10.87 7.21 9.65
CA LYS A 19 -9.62 7.84 9.17
C LYS A 19 -8.80 6.88 8.29
N ASN A 20 -8.74 5.60 8.65
CA ASN A 20 -7.98 4.60 7.91
C ASN A 20 -8.54 4.33 6.51
N GLU A 21 -9.86 4.23 6.37
CA GLU A 21 -10.49 4.06 5.06
C GLU A 21 -10.33 5.29 4.18
N TRP A 22 -10.45 6.48 4.79
CA TRP A 22 -10.21 7.76 4.13
C TRP A 22 -8.77 7.88 3.59
N LYS A 23 -7.75 7.63 4.42
CA LYS A 23 -6.34 7.64 3.96
C LYS A 23 -6.12 6.64 2.83
N ARG A 24 -6.66 5.42 2.96
CA ARG A 24 -6.56 4.37 1.94
C ARG A 24 -7.20 4.81 0.62
N HIS A 25 -8.37 5.43 0.67
CA HIS A 25 -9.02 5.96 -0.53
C HIS A 25 -8.17 7.03 -1.21
N VAL A 26 -7.70 8.03 -0.47
CA VAL A 26 -6.86 9.11 -1.05
C VAL A 26 -5.61 8.52 -1.69
N ASN A 27 -4.94 7.59 -1.00
CA ASN A 27 -3.73 6.97 -1.52
C ASN A 27 -3.99 6.13 -2.80
N THR A 28 -5.08 5.36 -2.84
CA THR A 28 -5.36 4.42 -3.94
C THR A 28 -6.05 5.06 -5.14
N GLN A 29 -6.93 6.04 -4.92
CA GLN A 29 -7.69 6.68 -6.00
C GLN A 29 -7.00 7.90 -6.57
N HIS A 30 -6.42 8.74 -5.70
CA HIS A 30 -5.91 10.04 -6.10
C HIS A 30 -4.38 10.06 -6.19
N MET A 31 -3.68 9.45 -5.22
CA MET A 31 -2.21 9.47 -5.19
C MET A 31 -1.56 8.40 -6.03
N ARG A 32 -2.10 7.17 -6.12
CA ARG A 32 -1.59 6.08 -7.00
C ARG A 32 -0.07 6.10 -7.15
N LEU A 33 0.65 6.09 -6.02
CA LEU A 33 2.12 6.25 -6.01
C LEU A 33 2.84 5.09 -6.74
N GLY A 34 2.19 3.94 -6.78
CA GLY A 34 2.66 2.76 -7.48
C GLY A 34 1.68 1.61 -7.30
N PHE A 35 2.09 0.46 -7.78
CA PHE A 35 1.35 -0.79 -7.66
C PHE A 35 2.32 -1.96 -7.57
N TRP A 36 1.85 -3.10 -7.09
CA TRP A 36 2.59 -4.35 -7.11
C TRP A 36 2.16 -5.17 -8.32
N ARG A 37 3.10 -5.54 -9.18
CA ARG A 37 2.87 -6.48 -10.28
C ARG A 37 3.60 -7.77 -9.98
N CYS A 38 2.86 -8.88 -9.86
CA CYS A 38 3.51 -10.17 -9.65
C CYS A 38 4.36 -10.56 -10.87
N ASP A 39 5.62 -10.90 -10.62
CA ASP A 39 6.60 -11.34 -11.61
C ASP A 39 6.61 -12.87 -11.81
N LEU A 40 5.95 -13.63 -10.93
CA LEU A 40 5.81 -15.08 -10.98
C LEU A 40 4.58 -15.53 -11.79
N CYS A 41 3.67 -14.62 -12.08
CA CYS A 41 2.50 -14.91 -12.90
C CYS A 41 2.88 -14.88 -14.39
N PRO A 42 2.40 -15.82 -15.21
CA PRO A 42 2.59 -15.76 -16.65
C PRO A 42 1.93 -14.49 -17.20
N ASN A 43 2.68 -13.74 -18.03
CA ASN A 43 2.12 -12.64 -18.80
C ASN A 43 1.26 -13.22 -19.93
N GLY A 44 0.02 -13.59 -19.62
CA GLY A 44 -0.98 -14.04 -20.60
C GLY A 44 -1.81 -12.89 -21.17
N GLU A 45 -2.76 -13.22 -22.05
CA GLU A 45 -3.72 -12.28 -22.67
C GLU A 45 -4.69 -11.61 -21.68
N ARG A 46 -4.68 -12.03 -20.41
CA ARG A 46 -5.47 -11.42 -19.33
C ARG A 46 -4.74 -10.24 -18.72
N LYS A 47 -5.52 -9.32 -18.11
CA LYS A 47 -5.00 -8.18 -17.35
C LYS A 47 -3.90 -8.64 -16.38
N PRO A 48 -2.73 -7.97 -16.35
CA PRO A 48 -1.64 -8.33 -15.45
C PRO A 48 -2.11 -8.29 -13.99
N ASN A 49 -1.54 -9.17 -13.16
CA ASN A 49 -1.84 -9.27 -11.73
C ASN A 49 -1.27 -8.06 -10.96
N ASP A 50 -1.93 -6.93 -11.14
CA ASP A 50 -1.60 -5.63 -10.57
C ASP A 50 -2.44 -5.35 -9.32
N PHE A 51 -1.77 -5.05 -8.21
CA PHE A 51 -2.39 -4.77 -6.92
C PHE A 51 -2.05 -3.35 -6.48
N ASN A 52 -3.04 -2.55 -6.10
CA ASN A 52 -2.82 -1.20 -5.55
C ASN A 52 -2.48 -1.19 -4.05
N ARG A 53 -2.43 -2.38 -3.42
CA ARG A 53 -2.19 -2.57 -1.99
C ARG A 53 -1.26 -3.73 -1.73
N LYS A 54 -0.31 -3.51 -0.82
CA LYS A 54 0.68 -4.52 -0.42
C LYS A 54 0.03 -5.76 0.17
N ASP A 55 -0.96 -5.62 1.05
CA ASP A 55 -1.61 -6.76 1.69
C ASP A 55 -2.31 -7.69 0.68
N LEU A 56 -2.94 -7.13 -0.36
CA LEU A 56 -3.56 -7.90 -1.43
C LEU A 56 -2.50 -8.65 -2.26
N PHE A 57 -1.37 -8.01 -2.55
CA PHE A 57 -0.24 -8.66 -3.21
C PHE A 57 0.34 -9.80 -2.36
N ILE A 58 0.57 -9.57 -1.06
CA ILE A 58 1.07 -10.60 -0.15
C ILE A 58 0.10 -11.79 -0.06
N GLN A 59 -1.21 -11.52 0.03
CA GLN A 59 -2.24 -12.57 0.00
C GLN A 59 -2.21 -13.35 -1.32
N HIS A 60 -2.03 -12.66 -2.45
CA HIS A 60 -1.88 -13.30 -3.75
C HIS A 60 -0.64 -14.21 -3.81
N VAL A 61 0.53 -13.73 -3.40
CA VAL A 61 1.76 -14.54 -3.38
C VAL A 61 1.60 -15.77 -2.49
N ARG A 62 0.99 -15.63 -1.30
CA ARG A 62 0.73 -16.77 -0.41
C ARG A 62 -0.18 -17.85 -1.02
N ARG A 63 -1.18 -17.45 -1.81
CA ARG A 63 -2.18 -18.37 -2.38
C ARG A 63 -1.73 -18.98 -3.69
N MET A 64 -1.11 -18.19 -4.56
CA MET A 64 -0.74 -18.61 -5.92
C MET A 64 0.72 -19.06 -6.04
N HIS A 65 1.58 -18.62 -5.12
CA HIS A 65 3.02 -18.89 -5.13
C HIS A 65 3.54 -19.32 -3.74
N PRO A 66 3.01 -20.42 -3.15
CA PRO A 66 3.36 -20.85 -1.80
C PRO A 66 4.87 -21.14 -1.63
N ALA A 67 5.54 -21.66 -2.67
CA ALA A 67 6.98 -21.89 -2.68
C ALA A 67 7.80 -20.59 -2.66
N ALA A 68 7.27 -19.48 -3.19
CA ALA A 68 7.92 -18.17 -3.09
C ALA A 68 7.64 -17.50 -1.73
N ALA A 69 6.52 -17.84 -1.09
CA ALA A 69 6.16 -17.35 0.23
C ALA A 69 6.93 -18.05 1.37
N SER A 70 7.43 -19.27 1.13
CA SER A 70 8.21 -20.06 2.06
C SER A 70 9.47 -20.51 1.34
N ARG A 71 10.60 -19.81 1.54
CA ARG A 71 11.91 -20.22 1.00
C ARG A 71 12.34 -21.53 1.66
N THR A 72 11.73 -22.65 1.30
CA THR A 72 12.11 -23.97 1.80
C THR A 72 11.99 -24.96 0.65
N GLU A 73 13.15 -25.27 0.07
CA GLU A 73 13.38 -26.52 -0.66
C GLU A 73 12.82 -27.69 0.18
N ALA A 74 12.21 -28.65 -0.49
CA ALA A 74 11.42 -29.70 0.10
C ALA A 74 12.23 -30.67 0.99
N THR A 75 12.59 -30.31 2.22
CA THR A 75 13.07 -31.27 3.24
C THR A 75 12.71 -30.86 4.67
N SER A 76 11.92 -31.73 5.33
CA SER A 76 11.88 -32.07 6.76
C SER A 76 11.51 -31.05 7.86
N SER A 77 10.43 -31.41 8.56
CA SER A 77 10.12 -31.34 10.01
C SER A 77 11.20 -30.81 10.96
N LEU A 78 11.02 -29.58 11.50
CA LEU A 78 11.62 -28.99 12.74
C LEU A 78 11.14 -27.50 12.89
N PRO A 79 11.33 -26.83 14.06
CA PRO A 79 10.29 -26.15 14.84
C PRO A 79 9.78 -24.81 14.29
N LYS A 80 8.58 -24.45 14.74
CA LYS A 80 7.61 -23.54 14.09
C LYS A 80 7.89 -22.04 14.21
N ALA A 81 8.88 -21.60 15.00
CA ALA A 81 9.09 -20.20 15.39
C ALA A 81 10.20 -19.45 14.62
N GLY A 82 10.98 -20.12 13.77
CA GLY A 82 11.93 -19.48 12.85
C GLY A 82 11.40 -19.35 11.41
N LYS A 83 10.54 -20.29 11.01
CA LYS A 83 9.96 -20.40 9.66
C LYS A 83 9.02 -19.25 9.31
N ASP A 84 8.32 -18.70 10.30
CA ASP A 84 7.41 -17.57 10.14
C ASP A 84 8.16 -16.27 9.83
N ASN A 85 9.30 -16.02 10.49
CA ASN A 85 10.14 -14.85 10.23
C ASN A 85 10.79 -14.90 8.84
N GLU A 86 11.39 -16.04 8.45
CA GLU A 86 11.97 -16.21 7.10
C GLU A 86 10.93 -16.08 5.99
N SER A 87 9.73 -16.62 6.21
CA SER A 87 8.61 -16.47 5.27
C SER A 87 8.12 -15.02 5.18
N MET A 88 8.10 -14.28 6.28
CA MET A 88 7.80 -12.85 6.28
C MET A 88 8.84 -12.03 5.51
N GLN A 89 10.12 -12.33 5.68
CA GLN A 89 11.20 -11.68 4.92
C GLN A 89 11.11 -11.99 3.43
N ALA A 90 10.84 -13.24 3.04
CA ALA A 90 10.64 -13.61 1.63
C ALA A 90 9.48 -12.85 0.99
N LEU A 91 8.37 -12.71 1.71
CA LEU A 91 7.22 -11.93 1.27
C LEU A 91 7.52 -10.43 1.17
N GLN A 92 8.31 -9.88 2.09
CA GLN A 92 8.78 -8.51 2.02
C GLN A 92 9.68 -8.26 0.81
N ASP A 93 10.63 -9.16 0.56
CA ASP A 93 11.56 -9.07 -0.58
C ASP A 93 10.81 -9.15 -1.90
N ALA A 94 9.83 -10.07 -2.01
CA ALA A 94 8.94 -10.15 -3.16
C ALA A 94 8.14 -8.84 -3.33
N ALA A 95 7.60 -8.27 -2.25
CA ALA A 95 6.87 -7.01 -2.31
C ALA A 95 7.76 -5.84 -2.75
N ASN A 96 9.01 -5.79 -2.32
CA ASN A 96 9.96 -4.75 -2.73
C ASN A 96 10.32 -4.89 -4.22
N ARG A 97 10.64 -6.11 -4.67
CA ARG A 97 11.00 -6.41 -6.07
C ARG A 97 9.84 -6.16 -7.05
N CYS A 98 8.62 -6.52 -6.64
CA CYS A 98 7.43 -6.43 -7.47
C CYS A 98 6.75 -5.07 -7.43
N TYR A 99 7.23 -4.13 -6.61
CA TYR A 99 6.69 -2.78 -6.57
C TYR A 99 7.15 -1.97 -7.80
N LYS A 100 6.18 -1.41 -8.52
CA LYS A 100 6.39 -0.49 -9.63
C LYS A 100 5.99 0.91 -9.17
N ALA A 101 6.98 1.75 -8.93
CA ALA A 101 6.77 3.16 -8.61
C ALA A 101 6.28 3.90 -9.87
N LEU A 102 5.19 4.67 -9.73
CA LEU A 102 4.67 5.55 -10.76
C LEU A 102 5.06 7.01 -10.51
N ARG A 103 5.07 7.41 -9.24
CA ARG A 103 5.44 8.75 -8.79
C ARG A 103 5.77 8.77 -7.32
N HIS A 104 6.52 9.79 -6.91
CA HIS A 104 6.82 10.05 -5.51
C HIS A 104 5.74 10.92 -4.89
N PRO A 105 5.48 10.79 -3.57
CA PRO A 105 4.62 11.71 -2.87
C PRO A 105 5.20 13.15 -2.93
N PRO A 106 4.36 14.19 -2.84
CA PRO A 106 4.82 15.57 -2.80
C PRO A 106 5.79 15.78 -1.64
N GLN A 107 6.94 16.37 -1.92
CA GLN A 107 7.93 16.72 -0.88
C GLN A 107 7.67 18.08 -0.22
N GLN A 108 6.71 18.83 -0.74
CA GLN A 108 6.24 20.10 -0.20
C GLN A 108 4.72 20.14 -0.33
N SER A 109 4.03 20.41 0.76
CA SER A 109 2.57 20.50 0.77
C SER A 109 2.06 21.30 1.97
N CYS A 110 0.85 21.85 1.85
CA CYS A 110 0.20 22.63 2.91
C CYS A 110 -1.10 21.96 3.35
N CYS A 111 -1.52 22.21 4.58
CA CYS A 111 -2.85 21.83 5.05
C CYS A 111 -3.94 22.63 4.31
N LEU A 112 -5.13 22.03 4.15
CA LEU A 112 -6.29 22.68 3.55
C LEU A 112 -7.11 23.50 4.55
N PHE A 113 -6.86 23.33 5.84
CA PHE A 113 -7.65 23.89 6.94
C PHE A 113 -6.89 24.88 7.82
N CYS A 114 -5.55 24.94 7.69
CA CYS A 114 -4.70 25.86 8.45
C CYS A 114 -3.36 26.08 7.74
N ASP A 115 -2.51 26.93 8.31
CA ASP A 115 -1.24 27.37 7.72
C ASP A 115 -0.07 26.39 7.90
N GLN A 116 -0.33 25.16 8.36
CA GLN A 116 0.72 24.15 8.55
C GLN A 116 1.30 23.69 7.20
N GLN A 117 2.63 23.68 7.13
CA GLN A 117 3.42 23.28 5.97
C GLN A 117 4.22 22.02 6.28
N PHE A 118 4.36 21.18 5.27
CA PHE A 118 5.00 19.87 5.35
C PHE A 118 6.06 19.78 4.27
N THR A 119 7.31 19.57 4.68
CA THR A 119 8.46 19.52 3.79
C THR A 119 9.35 18.32 4.08
N GLY A 120 9.95 17.73 3.05
CA GLY A 120 10.94 16.66 3.19
C GLY A 120 10.39 15.24 2.95
N ASN A 121 11.23 14.25 3.19
CA ASN A 121 10.88 12.83 2.96
C ASN A 121 9.84 12.36 3.99
N GLY A 122 8.78 11.70 3.53
CA GLY A 122 7.68 11.24 4.40
C GLY A 122 6.66 12.31 4.79
N SER A 123 6.94 13.59 4.52
CA SER A 123 6.11 14.74 4.91
C SER A 123 4.65 14.68 4.42
N TRP A 124 4.40 13.95 3.33
CA TRP A 124 3.04 13.70 2.85
C TRP A 124 2.20 12.84 3.82
N ASP A 125 2.81 11.84 4.47
CA ASP A 125 2.09 10.99 5.44
C ASP A 125 1.75 11.82 6.69
N ASP A 126 2.71 12.63 7.15
CA ASP A 126 2.49 13.59 8.25
C ASP A 126 1.36 14.57 7.93
N ARG A 127 1.32 15.08 6.69
CA ARG A 127 0.23 15.93 6.22
C ARG A 127 -1.11 15.19 6.30
N MET A 128 -1.19 13.97 5.78
CA MET A 128 -2.44 13.20 5.79
C MET A 128 -2.90 12.90 7.22
N GLU A 129 -1.97 12.59 8.12
CA GLU A 129 -2.26 12.42 9.54
C GLU A 129 -2.79 13.70 10.19
N HIS A 130 -2.17 14.84 9.90
CA HIS A 130 -2.59 16.16 10.37
C HIS A 130 -3.97 16.54 9.85
N VAL A 131 -4.21 16.42 8.53
CA VAL A 131 -5.50 16.72 7.89
C VAL A 131 -6.61 15.86 8.51
N GLY A 132 -6.33 14.59 8.81
CA GLY A 132 -7.30 13.72 9.47
C GLY A 132 -7.75 14.23 10.84
N ARG A 133 -6.89 14.92 11.61
CA ARG A 133 -7.25 15.48 12.93
C ARG A 133 -8.27 16.63 12.84
N HIS A 134 -8.34 17.32 11.70
CA HIS A 134 -9.38 18.33 11.47
C HIS A 134 -10.76 17.71 11.23
N LEU A 135 -10.81 16.45 10.81
CA LEU A 135 -12.04 15.74 10.45
C LEU A 135 -12.57 14.84 11.59
N GLU A 136 -11.72 14.61 12.61
CA GLU A 136 -12.08 13.93 13.86
C GLU A 136 -13.03 14.78 14.72
#